data_AF-M0B0T5-F1
#
_entry.id   AF-M0B0T5-F1
#
_cell.length_a   1.000
_cell.length_b   1.000
_cell.length_c   1.000
_cell.angle_alpha   90.00
_cell.angle_beta   90.00
_cell.angle_gamma   90.00
#
_symmetry.space_group_name_H-M   'P 1'
#
loop_
_entity.id
_entity.type
_entity.pdbx_description
1 polymer ?
#
loop_
_entity_poly.entity_id
_entity_poly.type
_entity_poly.pdbx_seq_one_letter_code
_entity_poly.pdbx_strand_id
1 'polypeptide(L)'
;MSLTFKPVPEPPADFDTLAAVRNAVPATKAAAAETADCCVRVLERTGRGADGTELIRDRDDAATWLTFLRALELATDGEDGYRRTDRELEREAVRTAFRKRVYGVGSILEALDAAAEPLSATAVADRVQSQHQPQSRSQSQSSSRRRVQPDRVERVLEWAVLLGLAERHERENEIRYRAIATSS
;
A
#
# COMPACT_ATOMS: atom_id res chain seq x y z
N MET A 1 17.14 11.67 0.71
CA MET A 1 16.10 11.03 -0.11
C MET A 1 15.41 9.97 0.74
N SER A 2 14.12 10.09 0.96
CA SER A 2 13.35 9.07 1.70
C SER A 2 13.28 7.79 0.88
N LEU A 3 13.46 6.63 1.52
CA LEU A 3 13.34 5.32 0.87
C LEU A 3 11.89 5.10 0.39
N THR A 4 11.71 4.70 -0.87
CA THR A 4 10.40 4.34 -1.45
C THR A 4 10.26 2.83 -1.66
N PHE A 5 9.10 2.28 -1.36
CA PHE A 5 8.79 0.86 -1.39
C PHE A 5 7.74 0.56 -2.46
N LYS A 6 7.96 -0.52 -3.22
CA LYS A 6 7.04 -0.95 -4.29
C LYS A 6 5.95 -1.94 -3.84
N PRO A 7 6.21 -2.89 -2.92
CA PRO A 7 5.20 -3.85 -2.49
C PRO A 7 4.01 -3.15 -1.85
N VAL A 8 2.80 -3.58 -2.23
CA VAL A 8 1.52 -3.12 -1.68
C VAL A 8 0.63 -4.37 -1.62
N PRO A 9 0.34 -4.91 -0.42
CA PRO A 9 -0.56 -6.05 -0.26
C PRO A 9 -2.00 -5.62 -0.56
N GLU A 10 -2.90 -6.60 -0.68
CA GLU A 10 -4.34 -6.31 -0.64
C GLU A 10 -4.67 -5.58 0.68
N PRO A 11 -5.48 -4.51 0.65
CA PRO A 11 -5.86 -3.83 1.87
C PRO A 11 -6.76 -4.72 2.73
N PRO A 12 -6.61 -4.65 4.06
CA PRO A 12 -7.52 -5.33 4.96
C PRO A 12 -8.87 -4.62 4.97
N ALA A 13 -9.90 -5.29 5.51
CA ALA A 13 -11.25 -4.72 5.62
C ALA A 13 -11.30 -3.44 6.46
N ASP A 14 -10.43 -3.32 7.47
CA ASP A 14 -10.41 -2.21 8.41
C ASP A 14 -9.02 -1.94 9.00
N PHE A 15 -8.94 -0.84 9.75
CA PHE A 15 -7.70 -0.38 10.36
C PHE A 15 -7.29 -1.20 11.59
N ASP A 16 -8.24 -1.87 12.26
CA ASP A 16 -7.96 -2.75 13.40
C ASP A 16 -7.26 -4.03 12.94
N THR A 17 -7.60 -4.52 11.75
CA THR A 17 -6.90 -5.62 11.09
C THR A 17 -5.46 -5.25 10.74
N LEU A 18 -5.19 -4.01 10.28
CA LEU A 18 -3.82 -3.51 10.15
C LEU A 18 -3.09 -3.52 11.50
N ALA A 19 -3.77 -3.15 12.59
CA ALA A 19 -3.21 -3.21 13.93
C ALA A 19 -2.84 -4.65 14.34
N ALA A 20 -3.68 -5.63 14.00
CA ALA A 20 -3.41 -7.05 14.23
C ALA A 20 -2.17 -7.53 13.47
N VAL A 21 -2.05 -7.19 12.18
CA VAL A 21 -0.86 -7.52 11.37
C VAL A 21 0.40 -6.87 11.94
N ARG A 22 0.33 -5.59 12.33
CA ARG A 22 1.43 -4.92 13.05
C ARG A 22 1.79 -5.68 14.34
N ASN A 23 0.81 -6.07 15.13
CA ASN A 23 1.02 -6.73 16.43
C ASN A 23 1.60 -8.15 16.32
N ALA A 24 1.45 -8.81 15.18
CA ALA A 24 2.11 -10.07 14.91
C ALA A 24 3.64 -9.93 14.77
N VAL A 25 4.12 -8.75 14.37
CA VAL A 25 5.56 -8.44 14.28
C VAL A 25 6.19 -8.35 15.69
N PRO A 26 7.39 -8.92 15.91
CA PRO A 26 8.07 -8.85 17.20
C PRO A 26 8.15 -7.43 17.77
N ALA A 27 7.88 -7.26 19.07
CA ALA A 27 7.84 -5.95 19.71
C ALA A 27 9.22 -5.36 19.97
N THR A 28 10.18 -6.21 20.34
CA THR A 28 11.50 -5.83 20.83
C THR A 28 12.58 -6.50 20.00
N LYS A 29 13.82 -6.00 20.12
CA LYS A 29 15.00 -6.63 19.51
C LYS A 29 15.18 -8.07 19.99
N ALA A 30 14.99 -8.33 21.29
CA ALA A 30 15.09 -9.68 21.85
C ALA A 30 14.06 -10.63 21.23
N ALA A 31 12.80 -10.21 21.14
CA ALA A 31 11.75 -11.02 20.51
C ALA A 31 11.98 -11.24 19.01
N ALA A 32 12.61 -10.28 18.32
CA ALA A 32 13.00 -10.43 16.92
C ALA A 32 14.10 -11.49 16.76
N ALA A 33 15.15 -11.42 17.59
CA ALA A 33 16.25 -12.39 17.59
C ALA A 33 15.79 -13.83 17.92
N GLU A 34 14.76 -13.99 18.73
CA GLU A 34 14.14 -15.29 19.04
C GLU A 34 13.17 -15.78 17.95
N THR A 35 12.75 -14.90 17.04
CA THR A 35 11.83 -15.25 15.95
C THR A 35 12.62 -15.79 14.76
N ALA A 36 12.61 -17.12 14.60
CA ALA A 36 13.33 -17.78 13.50
C ALA A 36 12.91 -17.31 12.10
N ASP A 37 11.61 -17.04 11.89
CA ASP A 37 11.10 -16.52 10.63
C ASP A 37 9.91 -15.58 10.88
N CYS A 38 10.12 -14.28 10.63
CA CYS A 38 9.08 -13.25 10.80
C CYS A 38 7.92 -13.40 9.80
N CYS A 39 8.16 -13.90 8.59
CA CYS A 39 7.10 -14.13 7.60
C CYS A 39 6.17 -15.24 8.08
N VAL A 40 6.74 -16.37 8.54
CA VAL A 40 5.96 -17.47 9.12
C VAL A 40 5.20 -17.00 10.35
N ARG A 41 5.85 -16.25 11.25
CA ARG A 41 5.23 -15.71 12.46
C ARG A 41 3.98 -14.87 12.17
N VAL A 42 4.07 -14.01 11.16
CA VAL A 42 2.96 -13.14 10.73
C VAL A 42 1.86 -13.97 10.05
N LEU A 43 2.22 -14.85 9.11
CA LEU A 43 1.28 -15.76 8.45
C LEU A 43 0.48 -16.60 9.45
N GLU A 44 1.13 -17.22 10.44
CA GLU A 44 0.47 -18.06 11.44
C GLU A 44 -0.50 -17.28 12.34
N ARG A 45 -0.21 -16.01 12.61
CA ARG A 45 -1.03 -15.17 13.50
C ARG A 45 -2.15 -14.43 12.78
N THR A 46 -1.97 -14.13 11.50
CA THR A 46 -2.87 -13.24 10.75
C THR A 46 -3.19 -13.74 9.34
N GLY A 47 -3.00 -15.03 9.05
CA GLY A 47 -3.38 -15.63 7.76
C GLY A 47 -4.89 -15.56 7.48
N ARG A 48 -5.70 -15.47 8.53
CA ARG A 48 -7.14 -15.22 8.47
C ARG A 48 -7.47 -13.91 9.21
N GLY A 49 -8.33 -13.08 8.62
CA GLY A 49 -8.90 -11.89 9.23
C GLY A 49 -9.93 -12.23 10.31
N ALA A 50 -10.36 -11.21 11.06
CA ALA A 50 -11.36 -11.38 12.12
C ALA A 50 -12.73 -11.84 11.58
N ASP A 51 -13.02 -11.54 10.32
CA ASP A 51 -14.21 -11.95 9.57
C ASP A 51 -14.09 -13.36 8.95
N GLY A 52 -12.96 -14.04 9.15
CA GLY A 52 -12.67 -15.35 8.60
C GLY A 52 -12.14 -15.34 7.16
N THR A 53 -11.98 -14.16 6.55
CA THR A 53 -11.44 -14.02 5.19
C THR A 53 -9.93 -14.29 5.19
N GLU A 54 -9.41 -14.85 4.11
CA GLU A 54 -7.96 -15.02 3.95
C GLU A 54 -7.27 -13.66 3.78
N LEU A 55 -6.37 -13.32 4.71
CA LEU A 55 -5.66 -12.04 4.73
C LEU A 55 -4.22 -12.17 4.26
N ILE A 56 -3.54 -13.25 4.64
CA ILE A 56 -2.16 -13.54 4.21
C ILE A 56 -2.14 -14.99 3.76
N ARG A 57 -1.89 -15.19 2.47
CA ARG A 57 -2.06 -16.49 1.80
C ARG A 57 -0.89 -17.43 2.02
N ASP A 58 0.31 -16.87 1.99
CA ASP A 58 1.55 -17.62 1.99
C ASP A 58 2.71 -16.76 2.55
N ARG A 59 3.91 -17.34 2.55
CA ARG A 59 5.11 -16.70 3.07
C ARG A 59 5.55 -15.49 2.24
N ASP A 60 5.30 -15.48 0.94
CA ASP A 60 5.68 -14.38 0.03
C ASP A 60 4.72 -13.19 0.20
N ASP A 61 3.45 -13.48 0.45
CA ASP A 61 2.44 -12.49 0.84
C ASP A 61 2.81 -11.88 2.21
N ALA A 62 3.25 -12.70 3.17
CA ALA A 62 3.76 -12.20 4.45
C ALA A 62 5.01 -11.30 4.29
N ALA A 63 5.92 -11.64 3.38
CA ALA A 63 7.08 -10.79 3.06
C ALA A 63 6.67 -9.44 2.44
N THR A 64 5.62 -9.45 1.59
CA THR A 64 4.99 -8.25 1.03
C THR A 64 4.44 -7.37 2.16
N TRP A 65 3.69 -7.96 3.09
CA TRP A 65 3.17 -7.27 4.27
C TRP A 65 4.25 -6.67 5.16
N LEU A 66 5.31 -7.41 5.50
CA LEU A 66 6.42 -6.89 6.32
C LEU A 66 7.12 -5.70 5.66
N THR A 67 7.37 -5.80 4.35
CA THR A 67 7.96 -4.69 3.58
C THR A 67 7.02 -3.48 3.56
N PHE A 68 5.71 -3.71 3.44
CA PHE A 68 4.72 -2.64 3.44
C PHE A 68 4.58 -1.97 4.83
N LEU A 69 4.60 -2.74 5.92
CA LEU A 69 4.66 -2.17 7.28
C LEU A 69 5.91 -1.28 7.49
N ARG A 70 7.03 -1.63 6.87
CA ARG A 70 8.23 -0.77 6.85
C ARG A 70 8.05 0.49 5.99
N ALA A 71 7.28 0.41 4.91
CA ALA A 71 6.87 1.59 4.15
C ALA A 71 6.00 2.53 4.99
N LEU A 72 5.09 1.97 5.80
CA LEU A 72 4.20 2.69 6.73
C LEU A 72 4.90 3.13 8.04
N GLU A 73 6.19 2.83 8.21
CA GLU A 73 6.96 3.13 9.43
C GLU A 73 6.41 2.44 10.70
N LEU A 74 5.68 1.34 10.53
CA LEU A 74 5.13 0.49 11.59
C LEU A 74 6.05 -0.67 11.97
N ALA A 75 6.98 -1.00 11.08
CA ALA A 75 8.05 -1.98 11.31
C ALA A 75 9.39 -1.45 10.78
N THR A 76 10.46 -2.02 11.29
CA THR A 76 11.81 -1.83 10.77
C THR A 76 12.47 -3.19 10.61
N ASP A 77 13.31 -3.28 9.59
CA ASP A 77 14.18 -4.41 9.33
C ASP A 77 15.56 -4.15 9.97
N GLY A 78 16.32 -5.20 10.27
CA GLY A 78 17.63 -5.16 10.92
C GLY A 78 18.30 -6.52 10.91
N GLU A 79 19.49 -6.62 11.52
CA GLU A 79 20.27 -7.87 11.53
C GLU A 79 19.51 -9.03 12.18
N ASP A 80 18.71 -8.75 13.21
CA ASP A 80 17.88 -9.72 13.92
C ASP A 80 16.49 -9.93 13.28
N GLY A 81 16.26 -9.40 12.07
CA GLY A 81 14.99 -9.45 11.35
C GLY A 81 14.05 -8.28 11.66
N TYR A 82 12.75 -8.49 11.37
CA TYR A 82 11.74 -7.45 11.50
C TYR A 82 11.31 -7.25 12.96
N ARG A 83 11.20 -5.98 13.37
CA ARG A 83 10.58 -5.58 14.63
C ARG A 83 9.60 -4.43 14.42
N ARG A 84 8.62 -4.31 15.32
CA ARG A 84 7.75 -3.15 15.40
C ARG A 84 8.56 -1.89 15.71
N THR A 85 8.09 -0.77 15.19
CA THR A 85 8.53 0.54 15.66
C THR A 85 7.77 0.91 16.93
N ASP A 86 8.37 1.75 17.77
CA ASP A 86 7.74 2.30 18.98
C ASP A 86 6.66 3.35 18.67
N ARG A 87 6.37 3.58 17.39
CA ARG A 87 5.34 4.53 16.97
C ARG A 87 3.96 4.00 17.30
N GLU A 88 3.14 4.86 17.88
CA GLU A 88 1.71 4.60 18.01
C GLU A 88 1.07 4.47 16.63
N LEU A 89 0.02 3.64 16.55
CA LEU A 89 -0.70 3.40 15.30
C LEU A 89 -1.71 4.53 15.07
N GLU A 90 -1.18 5.70 14.69
CA GLU A 90 -2.00 6.87 14.38
C GLU A 90 -2.30 6.96 12.88
N ARG A 91 -3.58 7.14 12.54
CA ARG A 91 -4.04 7.19 11.15
C ARG A 91 -3.33 8.28 10.34
N GLU A 92 -3.12 9.46 10.89
CA GLU A 92 -2.42 10.56 10.20
C GLU A 92 -0.94 10.26 9.93
N ALA A 93 -0.26 9.61 10.88
CA ALA A 93 1.11 9.17 10.68
C ALA A 93 1.19 8.12 9.57
N VAL A 94 0.26 7.16 9.54
CA VAL A 94 0.17 6.12 8.49
C VAL A 94 -0.15 6.74 7.12
N ARG A 95 -1.10 7.69 7.04
CA ARG A 95 -1.40 8.46 5.81
C ARG A 95 -0.15 9.16 5.27
N THR A 96 0.60 9.81 6.16
CA THR A 96 1.82 10.54 5.80
C THR A 96 2.89 9.59 5.27
N ALA A 97 3.13 8.46 5.96
CA ALA A 97 4.10 7.46 5.53
C ALA A 97 3.69 6.82 4.19
N PHE A 98 2.41 6.46 4.03
CA PHE A 98 1.85 5.92 2.79
C PHE A 98 2.10 6.85 1.59
N ARG A 99 1.74 8.15 1.72
CA ARG A 99 1.97 9.17 0.68
C ARG A 99 3.44 9.35 0.31
N LYS A 100 4.34 9.35 1.30
CA LYS A 100 5.76 9.68 1.11
C LYS A 100 6.63 8.50 0.71
N ARG A 101 6.26 7.28 1.11
CA ARG A 101 7.16 6.11 1.09
C ARG A 101 6.63 4.97 0.24
N VAL A 102 5.36 4.95 -0.13
CA VAL A 102 4.85 3.94 -1.08
C VAL A 102 4.94 4.51 -2.49
N TYR A 103 5.64 3.76 -3.35
CA TYR A 103 5.94 4.18 -4.71
C TYR A 103 4.67 4.45 -5.51
N GLY A 104 4.61 5.62 -6.14
CA GLY A 104 3.53 6.02 -7.04
C GLY A 104 2.27 6.56 -6.36
N VAL A 105 2.17 6.53 -5.02
CA VAL A 105 0.98 7.05 -4.31
C VAL A 105 0.77 8.54 -4.60
N GLY A 106 1.83 9.35 -4.55
CA GLY A 106 1.74 10.78 -4.86
C GLY A 106 1.10 11.06 -6.22
N SER A 107 1.63 10.45 -7.29
CA SER A 107 1.10 10.62 -8.65
C SER A 107 -0.34 10.09 -8.79
N ILE A 108 -0.68 9.00 -8.11
CA ILE A 108 -2.04 8.45 -8.11
C ILE A 108 -3.02 9.42 -7.45
N LEU A 109 -2.69 9.96 -6.28
CA LEU A 109 -3.54 10.92 -5.57
C LEU A 109 -3.67 12.24 -6.34
N GLU A 110 -2.58 12.72 -6.95
CA GLU A 110 -2.59 13.89 -7.83
C GLU A 110 -3.51 13.68 -9.05
N ALA A 111 -3.49 12.48 -9.64
CA ALA A 111 -4.38 12.15 -10.75
C ALA A 111 -5.86 12.12 -10.35
N LEU A 112 -6.17 11.72 -9.11
CA LEU A 112 -7.54 11.79 -8.57
C LEU A 112 -7.97 13.23 -8.28
N ASP A 113 -7.08 14.03 -7.68
CA ASP A 113 -7.34 15.43 -7.31
C ASP A 113 -7.58 16.33 -8.54
N ALA A 114 -6.83 16.08 -9.62
CA ALA A 114 -6.99 16.79 -10.89
C ALA A 114 -8.27 16.39 -11.66
N ALA A 115 -8.99 15.36 -11.24
CA ALA A 115 -10.17 14.85 -11.95
C ALA A 115 -11.47 15.44 -11.40
N ALA A 116 -12.32 15.98 -12.28
CA ALA A 116 -13.64 16.49 -11.90
C ALA A 116 -14.61 15.36 -11.46
N GLU A 117 -14.47 14.19 -12.08
CA GLU A 117 -15.30 13.01 -11.87
C GLU A 117 -14.50 11.82 -11.34
N PRO A 118 -15.13 10.86 -10.62
CA PRO A 118 -14.45 9.68 -10.11
C PRO A 118 -13.83 8.86 -11.25
N LEU A 119 -12.64 8.32 -11.02
CA LEU A 119 -11.86 7.57 -12.01
C LEU A 119 -11.79 6.09 -11.68
N SER A 120 -11.84 5.22 -12.69
CA SER A 120 -11.48 3.81 -12.50
C SER A 120 -9.98 3.61 -12.38
N ALA A 121 -9.55 2.46 -11.83
CA ALA A 121 -8.13 2.15 -11.65
C ALA A 121 -7.35 2.19 -12.97
N THR A 122 -7.95 1.70 -14.07
CA THR A 122 -7.38 1.78 -15.43
C THR A 122 -7.19 3.23 -15.87
N ALA A 123 -8.21 4.08 -15.68
CA ALA A 123 -8.13 5.48 -16.07
C ALA A 123 -7.10 6.27 -15.24
N VAL A 124 -6.86 5.88 -13.98
CA VAL A 124 -5.77 6.42 -13.15
C VAL A 124 -4.42 5.93 -13.67
N ALA A 125 -4.28 4.63 -13.97
CA ALA A 125 -3.04 4.06 -14.50
C ALA A 125 -2.60 4.76 -15.79
N ASP A 126 -3.54 5.00 -16.72
CA ASP A 126 -3.28 5.69 -17.98
C ASP A 126 -2.85 7.15 -17.78
N ARG A 127 -3.49 7.87 -16.84
CA ARG A 127 -3.11 9.25 -16.49
C ARG A 127 -1.70 9.31 -15.92
N VAL A 128 -1.38 8.47 -14.92
CA VAL A 128 -0.04 8.42 -14.30
C VAL A 128 1.03 8.02 -15.33
N GLN A 129 0.71 7.08 -16.21
CA GLN A 129 1.59 6.68 -17.30
C GLN A 129 1.84 7.81 -18.32
N SER A 130 0.84 8.67 -18.55
CA SER A 130 0.94 9.81 -19.47
C SER A 130 1.76 10.96 -18.87
N GLN A 131 1.62 11.25 -17.57
CA GLN A 131 2.41 12.26 -16.86
C GLN A 131 3.92 11.98 -16.89
N HIS A 132 4.31 10.71 -16.83
CA HIS A 132 5.71 10.30 -16.85
C HIS A 132 6.31 10.17 -18.25
N GLN A 133 5.54 10.39 -19.32
CA GLN A 133 6.04 10.34 -20.69
C GLN A 133 6.17 11.77 -21.27
N PRO A 134 7.38 12.23 -21.65
CA PRO A 134 7.53 13.51 -22.30
C PRO A 134 6.79 13.51 -23.65
N GLN A 135 6.03 14.58 -23.90
CA GLN A 135 5.20 14.76 -25.11
C GLN A 135 6.00 14.82 -26.43
N SER A 136 7.33 14.89 -26.36
CA SER A 136 8.23 14.82 -27.51
C SER A 136 9.03 13.52 -27.47
N ARG A 137 8.49 12.45 -28.06
CA ARG A 137 9.26 11.40 -28.75
C ARG A 137 8.33 10.40 -29.43
N SER A 138 8.49 10.35 -30.75
CA SER A 138 7.88 9.45 -31.73
C SER A 138 7.50 8.06 -31.21
N GLN A 139 6.35 7.57 -31.68
CA GLN A 139 5.68 6.29 -31.38
C GLN A 139 6.48 5.03 -31.76
N SER A 140 7.80 5.11 -31.90
CA SER A 140 8.65 3.99 -32.29
C SER A 140 9.66 3.66 -31.20
N GLN A 141 9.52 2.45 -30.68
CA GLN A 141 10.50 1.68 -29.89
C GLN A 141 10.68 2.04 -28.40
N SER A 142 9.94 1.33 -27.54
CA SER A 142 10.52 0.40 -26.57
C SER A 142 9.40 -0.38 -25.87
N SER A 143 9.21 -1.64 -26.26
CA SER A 143 8.32 -2.62 -25.61
C SER A 143 8.79 -3.06 -24.21
N SER A 144 9.64 -2.28 -23.55
CA SER A 144 10.24 -2.60 -22.25
C SER A 144 10.13 -1.49 -21.20
N ARG A 145 9.44 -0.38 -21.49
CA ARG A 145 9.07 0.59 -20.44
C ARG A 145 7.89 0.01 -19.65
N ARG A 146 8.14 -0.35 -18.38
CA ARG A 146 7.15 -0.95 -17.46
C ARG A 146 5.90 -0.08 -17.42
N ARG A 147 4.83 -0.54 -18.10
CA ARG A 147 3.50 0.06 -17.99
C ARG A 147 3.07 0.04 -16.52
N VAL A 148 2.42 1.11 -16.08
CA VAL A 148 1.69 1.09 -14.81
C VAL A 148 0.64 -0.02 -14.88
N GLN A 149 0.68 -0.96 -13.93
CA GLN A 149 -0.24 -2.10 -13.90
C GLN A 149 -1.53 -1.71 -13.17
N PRO A 150 -2.71 -1.85 -13.79
CA PRO A 150 -4.00 -1.51 -13.18
C PRO A 150 -4.22 -2.19 -11.82
N ASP A 151 -3.90 -3.48 -11.68
CA ASP A 151 -4.09 -4.23 -10.43
C ASP A 151 -3.31 -3.61 -9.25
N ARG A 152 -2.11 -3.09 -9.52
CA ARG A 152 -1.35 -2.40 -8.47
C ARG A 152 -1.97 -1.04 -8.14
N VAL A 153 -2.45 -0.33 -9.15
CA VAL A 153 -3.12 0.96 -8.96
C VAL A 153 -4.38 0.77 -8.14
N GLU A 154 -5.17 -0.27 -8.42
CA GLU A 154 -6.34 -0.66 -7.66
C GLU A 154 -6.00 -0.92 -6.19
N ARG A 155 -4.99 -1.76 -5.89
CA ARG A 155 -4.54 -1.97 -4.49
C ARG A 155 -4.17 -0.67 -3.79
N VAL A 156 -3.45 0.23 -4.48
CA VAL A 156 -3.10 1.54 -3.91
C VAL A 156 -4.33 2.41 -3.65
N LEU A 157 -5.32 2.39 -4.56
CA LEU A 157 -6.56 3.13 -4.43
C LEU A 157 -7.41 2.60 -3.27
N GLU A 158 -7.52 1.29 -3.13
CA GLU A 158 -8.23 0.66 -2.00
C GLU A 158 -7.52 0.93 -0.66
N TRP A 159 -6.18 0.96 -0.62
CA TRP A 159 -5.45 1.48 0.55
C TRP A 159 -5.71 2.97 0.81
N ALA A 160 -5.82 3.78 -0.24
CA ALA A 160 -6.17 5.20 -0.10
C ALA A 160 -7.59 5.35 0.48
N VAL A 161 -8.53 4.48 0.11
CA VAL A 161 -9.89 4.44 0.69
C VAL A 161 -9.85 4.03 2.16
N LEU A 162 -9.17 2.93 2.50
CA LEU A 162 -9.02 2.49 3.90
C LEU A 162 -8.39 3.57 4.79
N LEU A 163 -7.43 4.32 4.24
CA LEU A 163 -6.79 5.43 4.92
C LEU A 163 -7.62 6.71 4.87
N GLY A 164 -8.75 6.79 4.16
CA GLY A 164 -9.58 7.99 4.06
C GLY A 164 -8.89 9.14 3.31
N LEU A 165 -8.14 8.79 2.26
CA LEU A 165 -7.53 9.71 1.29
C LEU A 165 -8.33 9.76 -0.02
N ALA A 166 -9.18 8.76 -0.26
CA ALA A 166 -10.06 8.65 -1.40
C ALA A 166 -11.40 8.05 -0.99
N GLU A 167 -12.44 8.29 -1.78
CA GLU A 167 -13.74 7.65 -1.69
C GLU A 167 -13.90 6.63 -2.82
N ARG A 168 -14.55 5.51 -2.50
CA ARG A 168 -14.93 4.47 -3.45
C ARG A 168 -16.39 4.66 -3.86
N HIS A 169 -16.64 4.64 -5.17
CA HIS A 169 -17.97 4.75 -5.77
C HIS A 169 -18.23 3.55 -6.66
N GLU A 170 -19.35 2.89 -6.46
CA GLU A 170 -19.83 1.83 -7.35
C GLU A 170 -20.80 2.43 -8.38
N ARG A 171 -20.52 2.24 -9.67
CA ARG A 171 -21.34 2.73 -10.79
C ARG A 171 -21.40 1.66 -11.87
N GLU A 172 -22.60 1.17 -12.20
CA GLU A 172 -22.82 0.34 -13.41
C GLU A 172 -21.81 -0.81 -13.58
N ASN A 173 -21.50 -1.54 -12.49
CA ASN A 173 -20.51 -2.63 -12.43
C ASN A 173 -19.03 -2.22 -12.52
N GLU A 174 -18.69 -0.95 -12.33
CA GLU A 174 -17.31 -0.46 -12.24
C GLU A 174 -17.07 0.27 -10.92
N ILE A 175 -15.91 0.01 -10.31
CA ILE A 175 -15.43 0.76 -9.14
C ILE A 175 -14.69 2.00 -9.62
N ARG A 176 -15.04 3.16 -9.05
CA ARG A 176 -14.39 4.45 -9.32
C ARG A 176 -13.99 5.13 -8.03
N TYR A 177 -12.96 5.97 -8.13
CA TYR A 177 -12.33 6.60 -6.98
C TYR A 177 -12.29 8.11 -7.15
N ARG A 178 -12.52 8.84 -6.06
CA ARG A 178 -12.43 10.30 -5.99
C ARG A 178 -11.51 10.68 -4.84
N ALA A 179 -10.66 11.69 -5.00
CA ALA A 179 -9.86 12.19 -3.89
C ALA A 179 -10.76 12.81 -2.81
N ILE A 180 -10.44 12.56 -1.54
CA ILE A 180 -11.01 13.35 -0.44
C ILE A 180 -10.16 14.61 -0.32
N ALA A 181 -10.80 15.77 -0.42
CA ALA A 181 -10.13 17.04 -0.19
C ALA A 181 -9.59 17.05 1.24
N THR A 182 -8.29 16.80 1.41
CA THR A 182 -7.64 17.03 2.70
C THR A 182 -7.60 18.53 2.93
N SER A 183 -8.50 19.05 3.77
CA SER A 183 -8.32 20.38 4.36
C SER A 183 -6.91 20.41 4.97
N SER A 184 -6.05 21.27 4.42
CA SER A 184 -4.67 21.43 4.87
C SER A 184 -4.59 22.00 6.28
#